data_AF-A0A7W1VUY7-F1
#
_entry.id   AF-A0A7W1VUY7-F1
#
_cell.length_a   1.000
_cell.length_b   1.000
_cell.length_c   1.000
_cell.angle_alpha   90.00
_cell.angle_beta   90.00
_cell.angle_gamma   90.00
#
_symmetry.space_group_name_H-M   'P 1'
#
loop_
_entity.id
_entity.type
_entity.pdbx_description
1 polymer ?
#
loop_
_entity_poly.entity_id
_entity_poly.type
_entity_poly.pdbx_seq_one_letter_code
_entity_poly.pdbx_strand_id
1 'polypeptide(L)'
;MSNRYEGDRWGFDAPSISSPERLAAIKQALEQSPIIVEHRFYRGSCAPDRLVFEDYEVFTEYLHAKVRPGDSLWFWRFDQLCRDDNCLTHGKFPDTDGMVPSGGAY
;
A
#
# COMPACT_ATOMS: atom_id res chain seq x y z
N MET A 1 3.62 24.86 -15.34
CA MET A 1 2.97 25.66 -14.27
C MET A 1 2.98 24.84 -13.00
N SER A 2 3.35 25.43 -11.87
CA SER A 2 3.32 24.74 -10.57
C SER A 2 1.87 24.42 -10.22
N ASN A 3 1.53 23.14 -10.04
CA ASN A 3 0.17 22.69 -9.68
C ASN A 3 -0.09 22.80 -8.16
N ARG A 4 0.69 23.64 -7.47
CA ARG A 4 0.61 23.86 -6.03
C ARG A 4 -0.50 24.86 -5.74
N TYR A 5 -1.49 24.46 -4.95
CA TYR A 5 -2.48 25.39 -4.43
C TYR A 5 -1.99 26.09 -3.16
N GLU A 6 -2.09 27.41 -3.14
CA GLU A 6 -1.56 28.24 -2.03
C GLU A 6 -2.19 27.89 -0.68
N GLY A 7 -3.48 27.53 -0.65
CA GLY A 7 -4.18 27.14 0.58
C GLY A 7 -3.70 25.82 1.21
N ASP A 8 -2.99 24.98 0.45
CA ASP A 8 -2.48 23.69 0.94
C ASP A 8 -1.11 23.81 1.64
N ARG A 9 -0.62 25.05 1.83
CA ARG A 9 0.57 25.37 2.65
C ARG A 9 1.79 24.51 2.31
N TRP A 10 2.11 24.43 1.02
CA TRP A 10 3.31 23.74 0.53
C TRP A 10 4.57 24.30 1.20
N GLY A 11 5.37 23.43 1.80
CA GLY A 11 6.58 23.81 2.51
C GLY A 11 7.56 22.64 2.63
N PHE A 12 8.75 22.92 3.15
CA PHE A 12 9.82 21.93 3.31
C PHE A 12 9.68 21.07 4.58
N ASP A 13 8.89 21.55 5.55
CA ASP A 13 8.72 20.91 6.86
C ASP A 13 7.60 19.86 6.87
N ALA A 14 6.83 19.75 5.78
CA ALA A 14 5.77 18.76 5.66
C ALA A 14 6.36 17.33 5.55
N PRO A 15 5.69 16.30 6.10
CA PRO A 15 6.12 14.91 5.94
C PRO A 15 6.27 14.53 4.46
N SER A 16 7.48 14.16 4.06
CA SER A 16 7.75 13.67 2.70
C SER A 16 8.02 12.17 2.72
N ILE A 17 7.35 11.42 1.86
CA ILE A 17 7.60 9.99 1.70
C ILE A 17 9.02 9.70 1.21
N SER A 18 9.62 10.63 0.47
CA SER A 18 11.00 10.52 0.00
C SER A 18 12.04 10.82 1.09
N SER A 19 11.64 11.08 2.33
CA SER A 19 12.60 11.27 3.42
C SER A 19 13.33 9.95 3.72
N PRO A 20 14.66 9.96 3.93
CA PRO A 20 15.44 8.75 4.18
C PRO A 20 14.88 7.89 5.32
N GLU A 21 14.41 8.54 6.40
CA GLU A 21 13.77 7.88 7.54
C GLU A 21 12.55 7.04 7.16
N ARG A 22 11.65 7.58 6.32
CA ARG A 22 10.42 6.89 5.95
C ARG A 22 10.69 5.76 4.96
N LEU A 23 11.60 5.98 4.01
CA LEU A 23 12.05 4.94 3.10
C LEU A 23 12.72 3.79 3.86
N ALA A 24 13.54 4.10 4.87
CA ALA A 24 14.15 3.08 5.73
C ALA A 24 13.10 2.30 6.54
N ALA A 25 12.10 2.98 7.10
CA ALA A 25 11.00 2.32 7.82
C ALA A 25 10.18 1.40 6.91
N ILE A 26 9.90 1.81 5.68
CA ILE A 26 9.20 0.99 4.67
C ILE A 26 10.03 -0.23 4.31
N LYS A 27 11.32 -0.05 4.03
CA LYS A 27 12.22 -1.15 3.74
C LYS A 27 12.23 -2.17 4.89
N GLN A 28 12.38 -1.70 6.13
CA GLN A 28 12.36 -2.56 7.31
C GLN A 28 11.02 -3.28 7.53
N ALA A 29 9.90 -2.64 7.16
CA ALA A 29 8.59 -3.27 7.25
C ALA A 29 8.45 -4.43 6.24
N LEU A 30 8.95 -4.23 5.01
CA LEU A 30 8.94 -5.25 3.95
C LEU A 30 9.78 -6.48 4.29
N GLU A 31 10.86 -6.34 5.06
CA GLU A 31 11.63 -7.48 5.58
C GLU A 31 10.81 -8.39 6.52
N GLN A 32 9.67 -7.92 7.03
CA GLN A 32 8.86 -8.64 8.01
C GLN A 32 7.53 -9.13 7.43
N SER A 33 6.91 -8.35 6.55
CA SER A 33 5.61 -8.65 5.95
C SER A 33 5.38 -7.76 4.74
N PRO A 34 4.56 -8.19 3.76
CA PRO A 34 4.06 -7.29 2.73
C PRO A 34 3.44 -6.03 3.34
N ILE A 35 3.51 -4.93 2.60
CA ILE A 35 2.88 -3.66 2.98
C ILE A 35 1.67 -3.39 2.10
N ILE A 36 0.61 -2.90 2.71
CA ILE A 36 -0.56 -2.34 2.04
C ILE A 36 -0.29 -0.85 1.86
N VAL A 37 -0.52 -0.34 0.65
CA VAL A 37 -0.39 1.07 0.30
C VAL A 37 -1.73 1.58 -0.20
N GLU A 38 -2.23 2.66 0.40
CA GLU A 38 -3.32 3.44 -0.17
C GLU A 38 -2.76 4.72 -0.79
N HIS A 39 -2.95 4.87 -2.10
CA HIS A 39 -2.50 6.02 -2.87
C HIS A 39 -3.65 6.96 -3.15
N ARG A 40 -3.61 8.14 -2.53
CA ARG A 40 -4.62 9.19 -2.65
C ARG A 40 -4.10 10.30 -3.56
N PHE A 41 -4.72 10.43 -4.72
CA PHE A 41 -4.32 11.38 -5.74
C PHE A 41 -4.67 12.82 -5.35
N TYR A 42 -3.66 13.68 -5.30
CA TYR A 42 -3.84 15.08 -4.98
C TYR A 42 -4.60 15.79 -6.08
N ARG A 43 -5.80 16.28 -5.73
CA ARG A 43 -6.76 16.87 -6.68
C ARG A 43 -7.09 15.93 -7.85
N GLY A 44 -6.93 14.63 -7.66
CA GLY A 44 -7.47 13.63 -8.57
C GLY A 44 -8.98 13.55 -8.32
N SER A 45 -9.79 13.76 -9.35
CA SER A 45 -11.23 13.49 -9.29
C SER A 45 -11.50 11.99 -9.41
N CYS A 46 -10.79 11.19 -8.61
CA CYS A 46 -10.84 9.73 -8.63
C CYS A 46 -10.70 9.16 -7.21
N ALA A 47 -11.12 7.90 -7.06
CA ALA A 47 -10.94 7.18 -5.81
C ALA A 47 -9.45 6.82 -5.58
N PRO A 48 -9.04 6.58 -4.32
CA PRO A 48 -7.70 6.08 -4.01
C PRO A 48 -7.46 4.68 -4.56
N ASP A 49 -6.22 4.42 -4.97
CA ASP A 49 -5.75 3.06 -5.29
C ASP A 49 -5.31 2.33 -4.02
N ARG A 50 -5.52 1.00 -4.00
CA ARG A 50 -5.08 0.12 -2.91
C ARG A 50 -4.21 -0.98 -3.49
N LEU A 51 -2.99 -1.07 -2.99
CA LEU A 51 -1.92 -1.91 -3.53
C LEU A 51 -1.28 -2.70 -2.40
N VAL A 52 -0.71 -3.85 -2.73
CA VAL A 52 0.13 -4.62 -1.81
C VAL A 52 1.48 -4.82 -2.46
N PHE A 53 2.55 -4.57 -1.71
CA PHE A 53 3.91 -4.78 -2.15
C PHE A 53 4.61 -5.77 -1.23
N GLU A 54 5.33 -6.71 -1.81
CA GLU A 54 6.17 -7.69 -1.10
C GLU A 54 7.66 -7.39 -1.26
N ASP A 55 8.01 -6.50 -2.19
CA ASP A 55 9.38 -6.21 -2.61
C ASP A 55 9.61 -4.69 -2.65
N TYR A 56 10.78 -4.26 -2.17
CA TYR A 56 11.10 -2.84 -2.02
C TYR A 56 11.40 -2.19 -3.37
N GLU A 57 12.10 -2.89 -4.26
CA GLU A 57 12.43 -2.44 -5.59
C GLU A 57 11.15 -2.20 -6.40
N VAL A 58 10.20 -3.15 -6.40
CA VAL A 58 8.89 -3.00 -7.06
C VAL A 58 8.11 -1.80 -6.49
N PHE A 59 8.14 -1.60 -5.17
CA PHE A 59 7.54 -0.43 -4.55
C PHE A 59 8.18 0.88 -5.05
N THR A 60 9.51 0.95 -5.11
CA THR A 60 10.20 2.16 -5.58
C THR A 60 9.94 2.44 -7.06
N GLU A 61 9.87 1.41 -7.90
CA GLU A 61 9.47 1.54 -9.30
C GLU A 61 8.07 2.15 -9.41
N TYR A 62 7.12 1.69 -8.58
CA TYR A 62 5.78 2.26 -8.52
C TYR A 62 5.80 3.75 -8.11
N LEU A 63 6.58 4.11 -7.09
CA LEU A 63 6.72 5.51 -6.67
C LEU A 63 7.18 6.40 -7.84
N HIS A 64 8.20 5.97 -8.58
CA HIS A 64 8.74 6.75 -9.69
C HIS A 64 7.80 6.81 -10.89
N ALA A 65 7.03 5.75 -11.16
CA ALA A 65 6.17 5.67 -12.33
C ALA A 65 4.80 6.32 -12.14
N LYS A 66 4.24 6.31 -10.92
CA LYS A 66 2.82 6.62 -10.68
C LYS A 66 2.57 7.78 -9.74
N VAL A 67 3.43 8.03 -8.77
CA VAL A 67 3.20 9.04 -7.73
C VAL A 67 3.58 10.42 -8.25
N ARG A 68 2.73 11.41 -7.99
CA ARG A 68 2.91 12.79 -8.41
C ARG A 68 3.09 13.71 -7.19
N PRO A 69 3.73 14.88 -7.37
CA PRO A 69 3.85 15.85 -6.29
C PRO A 69 2.49 16.22 -5.68
N GLY A 70 2.39 16.08 -4.36
CA GLY A 70 1.18 16.36 -3.59
C GLY A 70 0.36 15.12 -3.23
N ASP A 71 0.51 14.01 -3.97
CA ASP A 71 -0.19 12.77 -3.68
C ASP A 71 0.12 12.30 -2.25
N SER A 72 -0.88 11.72 -1.59
CA SER A 72 -0.76 11.21 -0.22
C SER A 72 -0.72 9.70 -0.25
N LEU A 73 0.29 9.12 0.40
CA LEU A 73 0.47 7.68 0.50
C LEU A 73 0.35 7.26 1.96
N TRP A 74 -0.47 6.24 2.20
CA TRP A 74 -0.65 5.64 3.52
C TRP A 74 -0.18 4.20 3.48
N PHE A 75 0.46 3.76 4.56
CA PHE A 75 1.15 2.48 4.63
C PHE A 75 0.72 1.72 5.87
N TRP A 76 0.46 0.43 5.69
CA TRP A 76 0.22 -0.49 6.78
C TRP A 76 0.92 -1.81 6.49
N ARG A 77 1.28 -2.54 7.54
CA ARG A 77 1.76 -3.91 7.36
C ARG A 77 0.58 -4.85 7.17
N PHE A 78 0.71 -5.77 6.23
CA PHE A 78 -0.33 -6.73 5.89
C PHE A 78 -0.67 -7.62 7.10
N ASP A 79 0.34 -8.20 7.76
CA ASP A 79 0.17 -9.07 8.93
C ASP A 79 -0.51 -8.38 10.12
N GLN A 80 -0.45 -7.05 10.19
CA GLN A 80 -1.06 -6.27 11.27
C GLN A 80 -2.54 -5.96 10.99
N LEU A 81 -2.98 -5.94 9.74
CA LEU A 81 -4.38 -5.61 9.38
C LEU A 81 -5.17 -6.83 8.91
N CYS A 82 -4.57 -7.63 8.05
CA CYS A 82 -5.17 -8.80 7.40
C CYS A 82 -4.95 -10.04 8.27
N ARG A 83 -5.66 -10.07 9.39
CA ARG A 83 -5.63 -11.15 10.39
C ARG A 83 -6.93 -11.95 10.33
N ASP A 84 -6.89 -13.19 10.82
CA ASP A 84 -8.05 -14.09 10.80
C ASP A 84 -9.25 -13.52 11.55
N ASP A 85 -9.03 -12.82 12.68
CA ASP A 85 -10.07 -12.16 13.47
C ASP A 85 -10.76 -10.99 12.74
N ASN A 86 -10.11 -10.46 11.69
CA ASN A 86 -10.62 -9.41 10.83
C ASN A 86 -11.07 -9.93 9.45
N CYS A 87 -11.00 -11.23 9.21
CA CYS A 87 -11.35 -11.81 7.93
C CYS A 87 -12.87 -11.82 7.74
N LEU A 88 -13.35 -11.27 6.63
CA LEU A 88 -14.80 -11.24 6.33
C LEU A 88 -15.35 -12.65 6.08
N THR A 89 -14.58 -13.49 5.39
CA THR A 89 -14.92 -14.89 5.09
C THR A 89 -13.67 -15.64 4.63
N HIS A 90 -13.61 -16.95 4.86
CA HIS A 90 -12.54 -17.82 4.38
C HIS A 90 -13.14 -19.10 3.79
N GLY A 91 -12.46 -19.70 2.81
CA GLY A 91 -12.89 -20.94 2.17
C GLY A 91 -11.87 -21.43 1.16
N LYS A 92 -11.93 -22.72 0.83
CA LYS A 92 -11.12 -23.33 -0.23
C LYS A 92 -11.94 -23.45 -1.51
N PHE A 93 -11.32 -23.20 -2.65
CA PHE A 93 -11.98 -23.33 -3.94
C PHE A 93 -12.17 -24.82 -4.28
N PRO A 94 -13.35 -25.24 -4.77
CA PRO A 94 -13.57 -26.64 -5.12
C PRO A 94 -12.75 -27.07 -6.33
N ASP A 95 -12.50 -28.37 -6.44
CA ASP A 95 -11.98 -28.97 -7.67
C ASP A 95 -13.06 -29.09 -8.77
N THR A 96 -12.73 -29.76 -9.88
CA THR A 96 -13.63 -29.95 -11.02
C THR A 96 -14.87 -30.78 -10.69
N ASP A 97 -14.83 -31.60 -9.63
CA ASP A 97 -15.94 -32.44 -9.19
C ASP A 97 -16.73 -31.79 -8.05
N GLY A 98 -16.39 -30.56 -7.66
CA GLY A 98 -17.02 -29.83 -6.57
C GLY A 98 -16.51 -30.21 -5.18
N MET A 99 -15.45 -31.01 -5.08
CA MET A 99 -14.89 -31.43 -3.80
C MET A 99 -13.98 -30.35 -3.21
N VAL A 100 -14.07 -30.17 -1.90
CA VAL A 100 -13.27 -29.19 -1.15
C VAL A 100 -12.46 -29.93 -0.09
N PRO A 101 -11.13 -29.77 -0.02
CA PRO A 101 -10.32 -30.43 0.99
C PRO A 101 -10.59 -29.81 2.37
N SER A 102 -10.71 -30.66 3.40
CA SER A 102 -10.88 -30.22 4.80
C SER A 102 -9.56 -29.86 5.50
N GLY A 103 -8.40 -30.17 4.89
CA GLY A 103 -7.07 -29.90 5.43
C GLY A 103 -6.07 -29.43 4.36
N GLY A 104 -4.79 -29.27 4.72
CA GLY A 104 -3.74 -28.77 3.82
C GLY A 104 -3.63 -27.23 3.79
N ALA A 105 -2.57 -26.73 3.12
CA ALA A 105 -1.64 -25.64 3.49
C ALA A 105 -2.12 -24.35 4.19
N TYR A 106 -3.42 -24.08 4.26
CA TYR A 106 -4.07 -23.16 5.20
C TYR A 106 -5.44 -23.74 5.54
#